data_AF-A0A1Q7ULJ1-F1
#
_entry.id   AF-A0A1Q7ULJ1-F1
#
_cell.length_a   1.000
_cell.length_b   1.000
_cell.length_c   1.000
_cell.angle_alpha   90.00
_cell.angle_beta   90.00
_cell.angle_gamma   90.00
#
_symmetry.space_group_name_H-M   'P 1'
#
loop_
_entity.id
_entity.type
_entity.pdbx_description
1 polymer ?
#
loop_
_entity_poly.entity_id
_entity_poly.type
_entity_poly.pdbx_seq_one_letter_code
_entity_poly.pdbx_strand_id
1 'polypeptide(L)'
;MSPDDHTTGHDIVVVGASAGGVEALRKITARLPADLPASVFVVLHVPAIATSVLPAILERVGDLPAAHAEDEGQIERGRIYVAPPDHHLLLQSGIMRVNRGPRENGYRPAIDPTFRTAAATYGSRVVGVILSGVLDDGTAGLATVKTHGGRALVQDPADALYPMMPTSAIHAAEPDLVAPAEELADMIVHLAHEAVPATMAPTDDPLLNEEEYSAIDRAASDRPQPGSPSGFVCPDCGGALWEMEDDTGLLRFRCRTGHAYSIESLAAEQTETVETALWAALRALEERAAMARRMAGRLHGRGSKRSAARFEAQADAAVQQALVIREALTHITPLTEPAGQAR
;
A
#
# COMPACT_ATOMS: atom_id res chain seq x y z
N MET A 1 1.89 46.09 -13.82
CA MET A 1 2.40 45.02 -12.93
C MET A 1 1.20 44.44 -12.23
N SER A 2 0.78 43.26 -12.66
CA SER A 2 -0.41 42.59 -12.12
C SER A 2 -0.06 41.90 -10.79
N PRO A 3 -1.02 41.74 -9.85
CA PRO A 3 -0.71 41.36 -8.46
C PRO A 3 -0.55 39.85 -8.18
N ASP A 4 -0.64 38.96 -9.18
CA ASP A 4 -0.80 37.51 -8.95
C ASP A 4 0.37 36.64 -9.43
N ASP A 5 1.62 37.10 -9.29
CA ASP A 5 2.78 36.20 -9.40
C ASP A 5 3.13 35.66 -8.00
N HIS A 6 2.19 34.91 -7.41
CA HIS A 6 2.47 34.20 -6.17
C HIS A 6 3.39 33.02 -6.48
N THR A 7 4.69 33.22 -6.30
CA THR A 7 5.64 32.12 -6.16
C THR A 7 5.20 31.28 -4.96
N THR A 8 4.44 30.21 -5.22
CA THR A 8 4.08 29.23 -4.21
C THR A 8 5.29 28.37 -3.93
N GLY A 9 5.59 28.11 -2.64
CA GLY A 9 6.61 27.12 -2.32
C GLY A 9 6.15 25.68 -2.58
N HIS A 10 6.93 24.71 -2.14
CA HIS A 10 6.49 23.32 -2.16
C HIS A 10 5.38 23.09 -1.12
N ASP A 11 4.14 23.37 -1.49
CA ASP A 11 3.01 23.48 -0.56
C ASP A 11 2.09 22.25 -0.48
N ILE A 12 2.47 21.17 -1.15
CA ILE A 12 1.80 19.86 -1.13
C ILE A 12 2.80 18.81 -0.65
N VAL A 13 2.69 18.40 0.61
CA VAL A 13 3.58 17.39 1.20
C VAL A 13 2.80 16.11 1.38
N VAL A 14 3.21 15.03 0.71
CA VAL A 14 2.59 13.71 0.87
C VAL A 14 3.58 12.81 1.60
N VAL A 15 3.12 12.11 2.64
CA VAL A 15 3.95 11.26 3.50
C VAL A 15 3.36 9.86 3.53
N GLY A 16 4.10 8.88 3.00
CA GLY A 16 3.75 7.47 2.98
C GLY A 16 4.50 6.69 4.06
N ALA A 17 3.79 5.87 4.83
CA ALA A 17 4.36 5.06 5.89
C ALA A 17 3.61 3.74 6.08
N SER A 18 4.26 2.74 6.67
CA SER A 18 3.66 1.43 6.95
C SER A 18 4.13 0.93 8.34
N ALA A 19 4.67 -0.29 8.44
CA ALA A 19 5.21 -0.84 9.67
C ALA A 19 6.28 0.10 10.29
N GLY A 20 6.11 0.44 11.57
CA GLY A 20 6.95 1.41 12.27
C GLY A 20 6.71 2.88 11.89
N GLY A 21 5.80 3.15 10.95
CA GLY A 21 5.52 4.48 10.42
C GLY A 21 4.99 5.49 11.44
N VAL A 22 4.21 5.04 12.43
CA VAL A 22 3.67 5.94 13.47
C VAL A 22 4.77 6.66 14.24
N GLU A 23 5.88 5.99 14.55
CA GLU A 23 6.98 6.63 15.29
C GLU A 23 7.73 7.64 14.43
N ALA A 24 7.96 7.32 13.15
CA ALA A 24 8.56 8.25 12.20
C ALA A 24 7.66 9.48 11.95
N LEU A 25 6.35 9.28 11.82
CA LEU A 25 5.37 10.37 11.68
C LEU A 25 5.36 11.27 12.91
N ARG A 26 5.41 10.71 14.13
CA ARG A 26 5.50 11.51 15.36
C ARG A 26 6.76 12.38 15.38
N LYS A 27 7.91 11.84 14.98
CA LYS A 27 9.17 12.59 14.86
C LYS A 27 9.04 13.75 13.86
N ILE A 28 8.42 13.52 12.71
CA ILE A 28 8.19 14.58 11.70
C ILE A 28 7.24 15.64 12.24
N THR A 29 6.04 15.24 12.68
CA THR A 29 4.99 16.16 13.10
C THR A 29 5.42 17.01 14.29
N ALA A 30 6.24 16.49 15.20
CA ALA A 30 6.79 17.25 16.33
C ALA A 30 7.64 18.46 15.93
N ARG A 31 8.15 18.51 14.69
CA ARG A 31 9.05 19.57 14.20
C ARG A 31 8.41 20.47 13.14
N LEU A 32 7.16 20.19 12.73
CA LEU A 32 6.44 21.04 11.80
C LEU A 32 5.83 22.25 12.54
N PRO A 33 6.11 23.49 12.12
CA PRO A 33 5.63 24.69 12.80
C PRO A 33 4.16 24.97 12.49
N ALA A 34 3.47 25.66 13.41
CA ALA A 34 2.06 26.02 13.28
C ALA A 34 1.72 26.86 12.02
N ASP A 35 2.69 27.62 11.52
CA ASP A 35 2.57 28.51 10.37
C ASP A 35 3.14 27.92 9.06
N LEU A 36 3.35 26.59 9.02
CA LEU A 36 3.83 25.88 7.84
C LEU A 36 2.99 26.28 6.59
N PRO A 37 3.60 26.87 5.55
CA PRO A 37 2.87 27.33 4.36
C PRO A 37 2.57 26.19 3.38
N ALA A 38 2.31 24.98 3.90
CA ALA A 38 2.04 23.75 3.15
C ALA A 38 0.90 22.94 3.78
N SER A 39 0.31 22.04 2.99
CA SER A 39 -0.65 21.04 3.46
C SER A 39 0.04 19.68 3.49
N VAL A 40 -0.15 18.92 4.57
CA VAL A 40 0.48 17.61 4.75
C VAL A 40 -0.56 16.51 4.62
N PHE A 41 -0.34 15.55 3.73
CA PHE A 41 -1.20 14.41 3.49
C PHE A 41 -0.49 13.14 3.95
N VAL A 42 -1.09 12.40 4.87
CA VAL A 42 -0.48 11.22 5.48
C VAL A 42 -1.24 9.98 5.04
N VAL A 43 -0.52 9.05 4.43
CA VAL A 43 -0.98 7.70 4.13
C VAL A 43 -0.23 6.72 5.02
N LEU A 44 -0.98 6.05 5.91
CA LEU A 44 -0.46 5.00 6.77
C LEU A 44 -1.20 3.70 6.47
N HIS A 45 -0.48 2.62 6.18
CA HIS A 45 -1.10 1.30 6.02
C HIS A 45 -1.72 0.85 7.34
N VAL A 46 -3.04 0.68 7.32
CA VAL A 46 -3.83 0.22 8.47
C VAL A 46 -4.87 -0.82 8.02
N PRO A 47 -5.24 -1.78 8.87
CA PRO A 47 -6.30 -2.73 8.53
C PRO A 47 -7.63 -2.02 8.24
N ALA A 48 -8.35 -2.50 7.22
CA ALA A 48 -9.61 -1.89 6.76
C ALA A 48 -10.70 -1.75 7.83
N ILE A 49 -10.72 -2.64 8.82
CA ILE A 49 -11.71 -2.65 9.92
C ILE A 49 -11.24 -1.89 11.16
N ALA A 50 -10.02 -1.37 11.17
CA ALA A 50 -9.47 -0.68 12.32
C ALA A 50 -10.01 0.74 12.42
N THR A 51 -10.36 1.17 13.63
CA THR A 51 -10.53 2.61 13.91
C THR A 51 -9.15 3.24 13.98
N SER A 52 -8.84 4.18 13.09
CA SER A 52 -7.60 4.93 13.16
C SER A 52 -7.73 6.10 14.14
N VAL A 53 -6.81 6.16 15.09
CA VAL A 53 -6.64 7.30 16.01
C VAL A 53 -5.42 8.15 15.62
N LEU A 54 -4.87 7.92 14.43
CA LEU A 54 -3.65 8.59 13.97
C LEU A 54 -3.77 10.13 13.99
N PRO A 55 -4.88 10.76 13.53
CA PRO A 55 -5.02 12.21 13.64
C PRO A 55 -4.81 12.73 15.07
N ALA A 56 -5.45 12.11 16.06
CA ALA A 56 -5.31 12.49 17.47
C ALA A 56 -3.89 12.27 18.03
N ILE A 57 -3.16 11.27 17.51
CA ILE A 57 -1.75 11.05 17.87
C ILE A 57 -0.88 12.18 17.32
N LEU A 58 -1.08 12.56 16.07
CA LEU A 58 -0.29 13.60 15.40
C LEU A 58 -0.57 14.99 15.98
N GLU A 59 -1.85 15.34 16.17
CA GLU A 59 -2.28 16.60 16.79
C GLU A 59 -1.76 16.76 18.22
N ARG A 60 -1.60 15.67 18.97
CA ARG A 60 -1.04 15.73 20.34
C ARG A 60 0.47 16.01 20.35
N VAL A 61 1.17 15.70 19.27
CA VAL A 61 2.64 15.71 19.22
C VAL A 61 3.18 16.95 18.50
N GLY A 62 2.45 17.53 17.56
CA GLY A 62 2.85 18.74 16.83
C GLY A 62 1.87 19.90 16.97
N ASP A 63 2.18 21.01 16.32
CA ASP A 63 1.39 22.24 16.39
C ASP A 63 0.30 22.34 15.31
N LEU A 64 0.35 21.45 14.30
CA LEU A 64 -0.61 21.45 13.19
C LEU A 64 -1.87 20.63 13.55
N PRO A 65 -3.08 21.17 13.30
CA PRO A 65 -4.30 20.39 13.44
C PRO A 65 -4.30 19.21 12.47
N ALA A 66 -4.65 18.03 12.96
CA ALA A 66 -4.71 16.81 12.18
C ALA A 66 -6.13 16.22 12.18
N ALA A 67 -6.62 15.87 11.00
CA ALA A 67 -7.93 15.24 10.83
C ALA A 67 -7.88 14.14 9.78
N HIS A 68 -8.88 13.27 9.76
CA HIS A 68 -9.08 12.42 8.60
C HIS A 68 -9.48 13.27 7.40
N ALA A 69 -8.98 12.92 6.22
CA ALA A 69 -9.43 13.52 4.98
C ALA A 69 -10.90 13.19 4.75
N GLU A 70 -11.66 14.18 4.26
CA GLU A 70 -13.06 14.05 3.88
C GLU A 70 -13.19 14.17 2.36
N ASP A 71 -14.08 13.40 1.75
CA ASP A 71 -14.35 13.50 0.31
C ASP A 71 -14.89 14.90 -0.03
N GLU A 72 -14.38 15.48 -1.12
CA GLU A 72 -14.65 16.86 -1.55
C GLU A 72 -14.17 17.95 -0.56
N GLY A 73 -13.42 17.57 0.48
CA GLY A 73 -12.83 18.50 1.44
C GLY A 73 -11.81 19.44 0.79
N GLN A 74 -11.85 20.73 1.16
CA GLN A 74 -10.91 21.72 0.66
C GLN A 74 -9.51 21.52 1.23
N ILE A 75 -8.49 21.72 0.41
CA ILE A 75 -7.08 21.67 0.81
C ILE A 75 -6.70 23.02 1.44
N GLU A 76 -6.40 23.01 2.72
CA GLU A 76 -5.97 24.17 3.50
C GLU A 76 -4.54 23.98 4.02
N ARG A 77 -3.71 25.02 3.88
CA ARG A 77 -2.35 25.05 4.42
C ARG A 77 -2.35 25.05 5.95
N GLY A 78 -1.27 24.60 6.55
CA GLY A 78 -1.13 24.51 7.99
C GLY A 78 -2.02 23.41 8.59
N ARG A 79 -2.27 22.32 7.86
CA ARG A 79 -3.08 21.18 8.31
C ARG A 79 -2.48 19.86 7.89
N ILE A 80 -2.78 18.83 8.69
CA ILE A 80 -2.46 17.43 8.39
C ILE A 80 -3.75 16.67 8.07
N TYR A 81 -3.81 16.07 6.89
CA TYR A 81 -4.90 15.24 6.40
C TYR A 81 -4.47 13.79 6.35
N VAL A 82 -5.13 12.93 7.14
CA VAL A 82 -4.80 11.51 7.23
C VAL A 82 -5.79 10.70 6.39
N ALA A 83 -5.30 9.88 5.47
CA ALA A 83 -6.12 8.95 4.71
C ALA A 83 -6.93 8.04 5.67
N PRO A 84 -8.26 7.97 5.53
CA PRO A 84 -9.06 7.13 6.41
C PRO A 84 -8.88 5.64 6.06
N PRO A 85 -9.04 4.74 7.05
CA PRO A 85 -8.99 3.29 6.80
C PRO A 85 -9.94 2.86 5.68
N ASP A 86 -9.51 1.89 4.87
CA ASP A 86 -10.28 1.31 3.76
C ASP A 86 -10.71 2.30 2.66
N HIS A 87 -10.09 3.48 2.58
CA HIS A 87 -10.30 4.44 1.50
C HIS A 87 -8.96 4.96 0.98
N HIS A 88 -8.83 5.18 -0.32
CA HIS A 88 -7.71 5.92 -0.89
C HIS A 88 -7.92 7.41 -0.71
N LEU A 89 -6.83 8.14 -0.44
CA LEU A 89 -6.78 9.60 -0.47
C LEU A 89 -6.17 10.04 -1.79
N LEU A 90 -6.92 10.77 -2.60
CA LEU A 90 -6.47 11.30 -3.88
C LEU A 90 -6.53 12.82 -3.84
N LEU A 91 -5.63 13.48 -4.59
CA LEU A 91 -5.60 14.93 -4.68
C LEU A 91 -6.08 15.40 -6.05
N GLN A 92 -6.91 16.43 -6.05
CA GLN A 92 -7.40 17.14 -7.23
C GLN A 92 -7.27 18.64 -6.99
N SER A 93 -7.41 19.45 -8.04
CA SER A 93 -7.19 20.90 -7.96
C SER A 93 -8.02 21.57 -6.85
N GLY A 94 -7.37 21.82 -5.71
CA GLY A 94 -7.94 22.47 -4.53
C GLY A 94 -8.74 21.56 -3.59
N ILE A 95 -8.97 20.28 -3.93
CA ILE A 95 -9.82 19.37 -3.16
C ILE A 95 -9.19 17.99 -2.95
N MET A 96 -9.59 17.34 -1.86
CA MET A 96 -9.30 15.93 -1.62
C MET A 96 -10.46 15.07 -2.11
N ARG A 97 -10.13 13.88 -2.62
CA ARG A 97 -11.10 12.82 -2.89
C ARG A 97 -10.79 11.61 -2.04
N VAL A 98 -11.83 11.05 -1.45
CA VAL A 98 -11.72 9.90 -0.55
C VAL A 98 -12.67 8.81 -1.03
N ASN A 99 -12.11 7.74 -1.61
CA ASN A 99 -12.94 6.73 -2.28
C ASN A 99 -12.52 5.29 -1.91
N ARG A 100 -13.38 4.32 -2.23
CA ARG A 100 -13.14 2.89 -2.03
C ARG A 100 -12.74 2.20 -3.35
N GLY A 101 -11.90 2.86 -4.13
CA GLY A 101 -11.34 2.28 -5.35
C GLY A 101 -10.62 0.94 -5.12
N PRO A 102 -10.25 0.22 -6.18
CA PRO A 102 -9.52 -1.04 -6.06
C PRO A 102 -8.25 -0.87 -5.23
N ARG A 103 -7.88 -1.91 -4.46
CA ARG A 103 -6.61 -1.93 -3.73
C ARG A 103 -5.42 -1.83 -4.68
N GLU A 104 -4.36 -1.19 -4.20
CA GLU A 104 -3.07 -1.12 -4.87
C GLU A 104 -2.01 -1.66 -3.91
N ASN A 105 -1.14 -2.55 -4.42
CA ASN A 105 -0.13 -3.25 -3.63
C ASN A 105 -0.71 -4.00 -2.40
N GLY A 106 -1.97 -4.43 -2.47
CA GLY A 106 -2.70 -5.07 -1.36
C GLY A 106 -3.32 -4.09 -0.35
N TYR A 107 -3.05 -2.78 -0.48
CA TYR A 107 -3.44 -1.77 0.50
C TYR A 107 -4.60 -0.87 0.05
N ARG A 108 -5.33 -0.37 1.05
CA ARG A 108 -6.31 0.72 0.95
C ARG A 108 -6.50 1.33 2.35
N PRO A 109 -5.93 2.52 2.63
CA PRO A 109 -5.23 3.40 1.70
C PRO A 109 -3.88 2.83 1.23
N ALA A 110 -3.56 3.03 -0.05
CA ALA A 110 -2.24 2.83 -0.62
C ALA A 110 -1.53 4.18 -0.85
N ILE A 111 -0.20 4.20 -0.81
CA ILE A 111 0.63 5.41 -0.93
C ILE A 111 0.73 5.85 -2.40
N ASP A 112 0.93 4.89 -3.31
CA ASP A 112 1.13 5.17 -4.74
C ASP A 112 0.02 6.04 -5.36
N PRO A 113 -1.30 5.78 -5.15
CA PRO A 113 -2.36 6.63 -5.69
C PRO A 113 -2.29 8.09 -5.22
N THR A 114 -1.96 8.33 -3.95
CA THR A 114 -1.86 9.69 -3.40
C THR A 114 -0.67 10.44 -4.01
N PHE A 115 0.49 9.79 -4.12
CA PHE A 115 1.64 10.38 -4.79
C PHE A 115 1.37 10.66 -6.27
N ARG A 116 0.78 9.69 -6.97
CA ARG A 116 0.48 9.79 -8.41
C ARG A 116 -0.47 10.96 -8.69
N THR A 117 -1.57 11.07 -7.95
CA THR A 117 -2.54 12.17 -8.13
C THR A 117 -2.01 13.52 -7.66
N ALA A 118 -1.17 13.55 -6.61
CA ALA A 118 -0.47 14.76 -6.20
C ALA A 118 0.48 15.26 -7.29
N ALA A 119 1.34 14.38 -7.82
CA ALA A 119 2.29 14.68 -8.88
C ALA A 119 1.60 15.20 -10.14
N ALA A 120 0.53 14.54 -10.57
CA ALA A 120 -0.26 14.94 -11.74
C ALA A 120 -0.88 16.33 -11.60
N THR A 121 -1.42 16.63 -10.40
CA THR A 121 -2.20 17.85 -10.16
C THR A 121 -1.31 19.05 -9.85
N TYR A 122 -0.24 18.84 -9.08
CA TYR A 122 0.57 19.90 -8.48
C TYR A 122 2.02 19.92 -8.96
N GLY A 123 2.47 18.91 -9.69
CA GLY A 123 3.79 18.85 -10.34
C GLY A 123 4.94 19.15 -9.38
N SER A 124 5.74 20.14 -9.73
CA SER A 124 6.92 20.56 -8.96
C SER A 124 6.64 21.08 -7.57
N ARG A 125 5.38 21.41 -7.22
CA ARG A 125 5.01 21.84 -5.86
C ARG A 125 4.94 20.69 -4.85
N VAL A 126 5.03 19.44 -5.31
CA VAL A 126 4.91 18.26 -4.46
C VAL A 126 6.23 17.91 -3.78
N VAL A 127 6.16 17.60 -2.49
CA VAL A 127 7.18 16.86 -1.74
C VAL A 127 6.62 15.49 -1.40
N GLY A 128 7.18 14.43 -1.98
CA GLY A 128 6.90 13.06 -1.60
C GLY A 128 7.87 12.59 -0.53
N VAL A 129 7.35 11.96 0.53
CA VAL A 129 8.14 11.48 1.66
C VAL A 129 7.83 10.02 1.92
N ILE A 130 8.84 9.14 1.86
CA ILE A 130 8.70 7.73 2.25
C ILE A 130 9.39 7.47 3.58
N LEU A 131 8.64 6.86 4.50
CA LEU A 131 9.09 6.48 5.84
C LEU A 131 9.19 4.96 6.00
N SER A 132 9.51 4.52 7.20
CA SER A 132 9.54 3.13 7.64
C SER A 132 8.33 2.32 7.15
N GLY A 133 8.63 1.14 6.61
CA GLY A 133 7.62 0.24 6.08
C GLY A 133 8.18 -1.07 5.54
N VAL A 134 7.26 -1.96 5.19
CA VAL A 134 7.55 -3.24 4.51
C VAL A 134 7.07 -3.19 3.07
N LEU A 135 7.66 -4.02 2.22
CA LEU A 135 7.42 -4.03 0.77
C LEU A 135 7.74 -2.66 0.16
N ASP A 136 6.99 -2.24 -0.85
CA ASP A 136 7.42 -1.22 -1.80
C ASP A 136 6.30 -0.27 -2.26
N ASP A 137 5.15 -0.26 -1.57
CA ASP A 137 4.12 0.72 -1.87
C ASP A 137 4.63 2.14 -1.63
N GLY A 138 4.34 3.04 -2.58
CA GLY A 138 4.85 4.40 -2.60
C GLY A 138 6.16 4.55 -3.37
N THR A 139 6.86 3.47 -3.73
CA THR A 139 8.09 3.54 -4.56
C THR A 139 7.79 4.09 -5.95
N ALA A 140 6.80 3.53 -6.65
CA ALA A 140 6.42 3.98 -7.99
C ALA A 140 5.81 5.39 -7.97
N GLY A 141 5.00 5.68 -6.95
CA GLY A 141 4.44 7.01 -6.73
C GLY A 141 5.52 8.06 -6.47
N LEU A 142 6.56 7.74 -5.68
CA LEU A 142 7.66 8.66 -5.40
C LEU A 142 8.51 8.93 -6.65
N ALA A 143 8.77 7.90 -7.45
CA ALA A 143 9.39 8.06 -8.76
C ALA A 143 8.54 8.96 -9.67
N THR A 144 7.21 8.81 -9.65
CA THR A 144 6.28 9.69 -10.37
C THR A 144 6.37 11.15 -9.90
N VAL A 145 6.46 11.38 -8.58
CA VAL A 145 6.69 12.74 -8.04
C VAL A 145 7.96 13.35 -8.63
N LYS A 146 9.04 12.57 -8.75
CA LYS A 146 10.32 13.03 -9.31
C LYS A 146 10.24 13.33 -10.80
N THR A 147 9.60 12.46 -11.59
CA THR A 147 9.45 12.70 -13.04
C THR A 147 8.60 13.94 -13.34
N HIS A 148 7.70 14.32 -12.42
CA HIS A 148 6.90 15.55 -12.50
C HIS A 148 7.57 16.79 -11.88
N GLY A 149 8.85 16.69 -11.51
CA GLY A 149 9.66 17.80 -11.01
C GLY A 149 9.47 18.12 -9.52
N GLY A 150 8.75 17.27 -8.77
CA GLY A 150 8.62 17.37 -7.32
C GLY A 150 9.91 16.92 -6.60
N ARG A 151 9.89 17.00 -5.27
CA ARG A 151 11.00 16.58 -4.40
C ARG A 151 10.70 15.22 -3.77
N ALA A 152 11.67 14.33 -3.75
CA ALA A 152 11.58 13.06 -3.04
C ALA A 152 12.51 13.04 -1.83
N LEU A 153 11.92 12.81 -0.67
CA LEU A 153 12.63 12.65 0.60
C LEU A 153 12.38 11.23 1.12
N VAL A 154 13.42 10.55 1.60
CA VAL A 154 13.31 9.18 2.07
C VAL A 154 13.96 9.04 3.44
N GLN A 155 13.30 8.34 4.36
CA GLN A 155 13.87 8.05 5.67
C GLN A 155 15.12 7.18 5.51
N ASP A 156 16.19 7.55 6.19
CA ASP A 156 17.39 6.72 6.25
C ASP A 156 17.03 5.29 6.73
N PRO A 157 17.35 4.24 5.95
CA PRO A 157 17.13 2.85 6.35
C PRO A 157 17.71 2.49 7.73
N ALA A 158 18.75 3.19 8.19
CA ALA A 158 19.33 2.99 9.52
C ALA A 158 18.50 3.63 10.66
N ASP A 159 17.69 4.65 10.39
CA ASP A 159 16.74 5.26 11.35
C ASP A 159 15.34 4.60 11.28
N ALA A 160 15.04 3.91 10.17
CA ALA A 160 13.77 3.22 9.96
C ALA A 160 13.66 1.94 10.81
N LEU A 161 12.53 1.76 11.50
CA LEU A 161 12.21 0.50 12.20
C LEU A 161 12.08 -0.67 11.23
N TYR A 162 11.56 -0.41 10.03
CA TYR A 162 11.43 -1.35 8.93
C TYR A 162 12.01 -0.71 7.67
N PRO A 163 13.21 -1.14 7.22
CA PRO A 163 13.97 -0.43 6.20
C PRO A 163 13.59 -0.78 4.75
N MET A 164 12.73 -1.80 4.53
CA MET A 164 12.48 -2.33 3.18
C MET A 164 11.86 -1.30 2.25
N MET A 165 10.82 -0.59 2.69
CA MET A 165 10.12 0.42 1.89
C MET A 165 11.02 1.64 1.57
N PRO A 166 11.74 2.23 2.55
CA PRO A 166 12.76 3.24 2.23
C PRO A 166 13.86 2.75 1.27
N THR A 167 14.35 1.52 1.45
CA THR A 167 15.39 0.95 0.57
C THR A 167 14.88 0.81 -0.87
N SER A 168 13.64 0.34 -1.04
CA SER A 168 12.98 0.26 -2.35
C SER A 168 12.87 1.65 -3.01
N ALA A 169 12.38 2.64 -2.25
CA ALA A 169 12.25 4.01 -2.72
C ALA A 169 13.60 4.65 -3.14
N ILE A 170 14.67 4.41 -2.39
CA ILE A 170 16.02 4.89 -2.72
C ILE A 170 16.50 4.34 -4.06
N HIS A 171 16.26 3.05 -4.32
CA HIS A 171 16.71 2.41 -5.55
C HIS A 171 15.96 2.89 -6.79
N ALA A 172 14.67 3.20 -6.67
CA ALA A 172 13.84 3.54 -7.83
C ALA A 172 13.73 5.05 -8.11
N ALA A 173 13.71 5.90 -7.07
CA ALA A 173 13.30 7.29 -7.21
C ALA A 173 14.45 8.31 -7.21
N GLU A 174 15.70 7.90 -6.96
CA GLU A 174 16.86 8.82 -6.82
C GLU A 174 16.53 10.04 -5.92
N PRO A 175 16.30 9.81 -4.62
CA PRO A 175 15.76 10.84 -3.74
C PRO A 175 16.69 12.05 -3.59
N ASP A 176 16.10 13.24 -3.44
CA ASP A 176 16.81 14.49 -3.20
C ASP A 176 17.46 14.52 -1.81
N LEU A 177 16.90 13.79 -0.85
CA LEU A 177 17.45 13.62 0.48
C LEU A 177 17.14 12.23 1.05
N VAL A 178 18.17 11.59 1.61
CA VAL A 178 18.03 10.43 2.51
C VAL A 178 18.54 10.85 3.87
N ALA A 179 17.67 10.88 4.88
CA ALA A 179 18.01 11.37 6.21
C ALA A 179 17.10 10.80 7.31
N PRO A 180 17.49 10.89 8.60
CA PRO A 180 16.61 10.57 9.72
C PRO A 180 15.30 11.35 9.69
N ALA A 181 14.22 10.78 10.24
CA ALA A 181 12.88 11.38 10.15
C ALA A 181 12.81 12.84 10.65
N GLU A 182 13.60 13.19 11.66
CA GLU A 182 13.66 14.56 12.19
C GLU A 182 14.29 15.55 11.21
N GLU A 183 15.28 15.12 10.43
CA GLU A 183 15.94 15.96 9.41
C GLU A 183 15.08 16.09 8.15
N LEU A 184 14.29 15.06 7.82
CA LEU A 184 13.27 15.18 6.78
C LEU A 184 12.25 16.26 7.13
N ALA A 185 11.85 16.38 8.40
CA ALA A 185 10.94 17.43 8.86
C ALA A 185 11.54 18.83 8.63
N ASP A 186 12.81 19.02 8.99
CA ASP A 186 13.52 20.28 8.76
C ASP A 186 13.59 20.62 7.27
N MET A 187 13.81 19.62 6.41
CA MET A 187 13.82 19.78 4.96
C MET A 187 12.42 20.11 4.40
N ILE A 188 11.35 19.48 4.91
CA ILE A 188 9.97 19.82 4.53
C ILE A 188 9.69 21.31 4.81
N VAL A 189 10.07 21.80 5.99
CA VAL A 189 9.90 23.21 6.35
C VAL A 189 10.71 24.11 5.39
N HIS A 190 11.95 23.75 5.10
CA HIS A 190 12.78 24.49 4.15
C HIS A 190 12.15 24.60 2.76
N LEU A 191 11.73 23.46 2.19
CA LEU A 191 11.12 23.37 0.86
C LEU A 191 9.79 24.13 0.79
N ALA A 192 8.99 24.14 1.86
CA ALA A 192 7.74 24.88 1.91
C ALA A 192 7.93 26.40 1.71
N HIS A 193 9.12 26.93 2.03
CA HIS A 193 9.49 28.34 1.82
C HIS A 193 10.31 28.58 0.55
N GLU A 194 10.79 27.54 -0.13
CA GLU A 194 11.53 27.67 -1.38
C GLU A 194 10.58 28.01 -2.52
N ALA A 195 10.81 29.12 -3.23
CA ALA A 195 9.97 29.53 -4.33
C ALA A 195 10.04 28.51 -5.50
N VAL A 196 8.90 27.92 -5.84
CA VAL A 196 8.79 27.04 -7.02
C VAL A 196 8.37 27.90 -8.21
N PRO A 197 9.11 27.86 -9.35
CA PRO A 197 8.69 28.54 -10.57
C PRO A 197 7.29 28.09 -10.99
N ALA A 198 6.42 29.03 -11.37
CA ALA A 198 5.05 28.76 -11.84
C ALA A 198 4.96 28.01 -13.19
N THR A 199 6.00 27.28 -13.55
CA THR A 199 6.15 26.55 -14.81
C THR A 199 6.05 25.06 -14.53
N MET A 200 4.82 24.56 -14.41
CA MET A 200 4.36 23.33 -15.08
C MET A 200 2.85 23.25 -14.89
N ALA A 201 2.12 23.25 -16.00
CA ALA A 201 0.68 22.99 -16.00
C ALA A 201 0.43 21.54 -15.55
N PRO A 202 -0.71 21.26 -14.90
CA PRO A 202 -1.17 19.89 -14.68
C PRO A 202 -1.05 19.11 -15.99
N THR A 203 -0.44 17.94 -15.95
CA THR A 203 -0.35 17.09 -17.13
C THR A 203 -1.74 16.55 -17.42
N ASP A 204 -2.25 16.77 -18.65
CA ASP A 204 -3.42 16.06 -19.21
C ASP A 204 -3.10 14.57 -19.45
N ASP A 205 -2.40 13.91 -18.52
CA ASP A 205 -2.04 12.50 -18.62
C ASP A 205 -3.28 11.65 -18.27
N PRO A 206 -3.86 10.91 -19.24
CA PRO A 206 -5.01 10.06 -19.00
C PRO A 206 -4.70 8.92 -18.01
N LEU A 207 -3.43 8.53 -17.83
CA LEU A 207 -3.02 7.49 -16.88
C LEU A 207 -3.02 7.97 -15.43
N LEU A 208 -3.00 9.28 -15.20
CA LEU A 208 -3.04 9.91 -13.88
C LEU A 208 -4.47 10.31 -13.46
N ASN A 209 -5.42 10.25 -14.39
CA ASN A 209 -6.82 10.56 -14.12
C ASN A 209 -7.50 9.41 -13.38
N GLU A 210 -7.19 9.27 -12.09
CA GLU A 210 -7.81 8.30 -11.19
C GLU A 210 -9.34 8.42 -11.14
N GLU A 211 -9.97 9.52 -11.57
CA GLU A 211 -11.44 9.56 -11.72
C GLU A 211 -11.94 8.55 -12.74
N GLU A 212 -11.22 8.35 -13.85
CA GLU A 212 -11.56 7.33 -14.85
C GLU A 212 -11.33 5.90 -14.32
N TYR A 213 -10.39 5.72 -13.39
CA TYR A 213 -10.05 4.40 -12.81
C TYR A 213 -10.89 4.05 -11.57
N SER A 214 -11.18 5.03 -10.71
CA SER A 214 -11.88 4.93 -9.42
C SER A 214 -13.39 5.09 -9.50
N ALA A 215 -13.92 5.67 -10.59
CA ALA A 215 -15.33 5.55 -10.88
C ALA A 215 -15.65 4.05 -10.97
N ILE A 216 -16.46 3.57 -10.03
CA ILE A 216 -17.17 2.28 -10.09
C ILE A 216 -18.18 2.40 -11.23
N ASP A 217 -17.71 2.64 -12.45
CA ASP A 217 -18.56 2.87 -13.58
C ASP A 217 -18.84 1.52 -14.25
N ARG A 218 -20.09 1.33 -14.66
CA ARG A 218 -20.60 0.09 -15.24
C ARG A 218 -19.95 -0.27 -16.59
N ALA A 219 -18.96 0.52 -17.03
CA ALA A 219 -18.19 0.41 -18.25
C ALA A 219 -16.85 -0.35 -18.11
N ALA A 220 -16.59 -1.04 -16.99
CA ALA A 220 -15.39 -1.89 -16.84
C ALA A 220 -15.21 -2.96 -17.95
N SER A 221 -16.27 -3.25 -18.70
CA SER A 221 -16.26 -4.19 -19.84
C SER A 221 -15.60 -3.65 -21.12
N ASP A 222 -15.56 -2.33 -21.32
CA ASP A 222 -15.04 -1.67 -22.55
C ASP A 222 -13.67 -1.02 -22.36
N ARG A 223 -13.03 -1.18 -21.19
CA ARG A 223 -11.69 -0.61 -20.94
C ARG A 223 -10.63 -1.32 -21.81
N PRO A 224 -9.74 -0.58 -22.49
CA PRO A 224 -8.59 -1.17 -23.18
C PRO A 224 -7.77 -2.02 -22.22
N GLN A 225 -7.25 -3.15 -22.70
CA GLN A 225 -6.37 -3.96 -21.87
C GLN A 225 -5.08 -3.16 -21.58
N PRO A 226 -4.66 -3.04 -20.32
CA PRO A 226 -3.67 -2.04 -19.91
C PRO A 226 -2.24 -2.38 -20.31
N GLY A 227 -2.00 -3.58 -20.87
CA GLY A 227 -0.66 -4.02 -21.23
C GLY A 227 -0.65 -5.44 -21.82
N SER A 228 0.49 -6.12 -21.72
CA SER A 228 0.65 -7.49 -22.23
C SER A 228 0.07 -8.50 -21.24
N PRO A 229 -0.44 -9.66 -21.69
CA PRO A 229 -0.89 -10.71 -20.77
C PRO A 229 0.27 -11.27 -19.94
N SER A 230 0.18 -11.19 -18.61
CA SER A 230 1.26 -11.64 -17.70
C SER A 230 1.24 -13.16 -17.42
N GLY A 231 0.08 -13.80 -17.57
CA GLY A 231 -0.15 -15.18 -17.14
C GLY A 231 -0.45 -15.35 -15.64
N PHE A 232 -0.40 -14.27 -14.84
CA PHE A 232 -0.78 -14.28 -13.43
C PHE A 232 -2.26 -13.97 -13.21
N VAL A 233 -2.74 -14.30 -12.01
CA VAL A 233 -4.11 -14.05 -11.55
C VAL A 233 -4.07 -13.07 -10.39
N CYS A 234 -5.00 -12.11 -10.39
CA CYS A 234 -5.17 -11.11 -9.36
C CYS A 234 -5.60 -11.76 -8.04
N PRO A 235 -4.81 -11.62 -6.95
CA PRO A 235 -5.15 -12.17 -5.64
C PRO A 235 -6.50 -11.68 -5.10
N ASP A 236 -6.83 -10.40 -5.30
CA ASP A 236 -8.06 -9.81 -4.74
C ASP A 236 -9.35 -10.19 -5.51
N CYS A 237 -9.30 -10.42 -6.83
CA CYS A 237 -10.52 -10.64 -7.63
C CYS A 237 -10.55 -11.92 -8.49
N GLY A 238 -9.43 -12.66 -8.58
CA GLY A 238 -9.33 -13.86 -9.41
C GLY A 238 -9.33 -13.61 -10.92
N GLY A 239 -9.31 -12.35 -11.36
CA GLY A 239 -9.19 -11.97 -12.77
C GLY A 239 -7.75 -12.12 -13.29
N ALA A 240 -7.56 -12.17 -14.61
CA ALA A 240 -6.22 -12.14 -15.18
C ALA A 240 -5.48 -10.83 -14.81
N LEU A 241 -4.16 -10.89 -14.71
CA LEU A 241 -3.30 -9.72 -14.60
C LEU A 241 -2.63 -9.43 -15.93
N TRP A 242 -2.49 -8.14 -16.23
CA TRP A 242 -1.74 -7.64 -17.37
C TRP A 242 -0.51 -6.90 -16.84
N GLU A 243 0.60 -7.13 -17.52
CA GLU A 243 1.90 -6.53 -17.25
C GLU A 243 2.03 -5.23 -18.05
N MET A 244 2.48 -4.17 -17.39
CA MET A 244 2.69 -2.86 -17.98
C MET A 244 3.92 -2.22 -17.36
N GLU A 245 4.62 -1.41 -18.14
CA GLU A 245 5.71 -0.56 -17.67
C GLU A 245 5.15 0.86 -17.57
N ASP A 246 5.34 1.52 -16.44
CA ASP A 246 4.91 2.91 -16.27
C ASP A 246 5.97 3.88 -16.82
N ASP A 247 5.64 5.18 -16.80
CA ASP A 247 6.52 6.24 -17.31
C ASP A 247 7.85 6.36 -16.56
N THR A 248 7.96 5.70 -15.40
CA THR A 248 9.18 5.63 -14.60
C THR A 248 10.05 4.41 -14.94
N GLY A 249 9.58 3.53 -15.84
CA GLY A 249 10.25 2.28 -16.21
C GLY A 249 10.01 1.15 -15.21
N LEU A 250 9.08 1.31 -14.26
CA LEU A 250 8.78 0.30 -13.26
C LEU A 250 7.72 -0.68 -13.76
N LEU A 251 7.97 -1.95 -13.48
CA LEU A 251 7.06 -3.04 -13.85
C LEU A 251 5.84 -3.07 -12.92
N ARG A 252 4.65 -3.05 -13.51
CA ARG A 252 3.38 -3.10 -12.79
C ARG A 252 2.44 -4.14 -13.36
N PHE A 253 1.61 -4.70 -12.48
CA PHE A 253 0.54 -5.61 -12.84
C PHE A 253 -0.79 -4.96 -12.53
N ARG A 254 -1.73 -4.99 -13.47
CA ARG A 254 -3.08 -4.46 -13.27
C ARG A 254 -4.13 -5.44 -13.77
N CYS A 255 -5.21 -5.61 -13.02
CA CYS A 255 -6.35 -6.44 -13.44
C CYS A 255 -7.46 -5.59 -14.05
N ARG A 256 -8.47 -6.23 -14.68
CA ARG A 256 -9.59 -5.51 -15.31
C ARG A 256 -10.45 -4.71 -14.32
N THR A 257 -10.52 -5.15 -13.06
CA THR A 257 -11.26 -4.43 -12.02
C THR A 257 -10.46 -3.25 -11.44
N GLY A 258 -9.19 -3.10 -11.82
CA GLY A 258 -8.33 -1.99 -11.43
C GLY A 258 -7.38 -2.27 -10.26
N HIS A 259 -7.37 -3.47 -9.66
CA HIS A 259 -6.33 -3.82 -8.68
C HIS A 259 -4.96 -3.76 -9.36
N ALA A 260 -4.00 -3.15 -8.66
CA ALA A 260 -2.65 -2.95 -9.17
C ALA A 260 -1.62 -3.46 -8.16
N TYR A 261 -0.49 -3.97 -8.66
CA TYR A 261 0.60 -4.49 -7.84
C TYR A 261 1.95 -4.19 -8.51
N SER A 262 2.97 -3.91 -7.71
CA SER A 262 4.36 -4.15 -8.12
C SER A 262 4.68 -5.64 -8.15
N ILE A 263 5.87 -6.00 -8.64
CA ILE A 263 6.31 -7.40 -8.66
C ILE A 263 6.54 -7.95 -7.24
N GLU A 264 7.13 -7.16 -6.35
CA GLU A 264 7.39 -7.52 -4.96
C GLU A 264 6.08 -7.71 -4.18
N SER A 265 5.14 -6.76 -4.32
CA SER A 265 3.83 -6.85 -3.67
C SER A 265 3.01 -8.02 -4.23
N LEU A 266 3.03 -8.26 -5.55
CA LEU A 266 2.36 -9.43 -6.13
C LEU A 266 2.96 -10.73 -5.62
N ALA A 267 4.29 -10.83 -5.52
CA ALA A 267 4.96 -12.03 -5.00
C ALA A 267 4.63 -12.29 -3.52
N ALA A 268 4.52 -11.23 -2.72
CA ALA A 268 4.08 -11.32 -1.32
C ALA A 268 2.63 -11.84 -1.22
N GLU A 269 1.71 -11.28 -1.99
CA GLU A 269 0.30 -11.71 -2.05
C GLU A 269 0.13 -13.18 -2.51
N GLN A 270 0.97 -13.62 -3.46
CA GLN A 270 0.99 -15.04 -3.86
C GLN A 270 1.45 -15.96 -2.73
N THR A 271 2.41 -15.51 -1.92
CA THR A 271 2.86 -16.25 -0.74
C THR A 271 1.71 -16.41 0.26
N GLU A 272 1.00 -15.32 0.57
CA GLU A 272 -0.16 -15.34 1.47
C GLU A 272 -1.31 -16.22 0.93
N THR A 273 -1.54 -16.19 -0.39
CA THR A 273 -2.53 -17.03 -1.06
C THR A 273 -2.21 -18.52 -0.89
N VAL A 274 -0.94 -18.91 -1.09
CA VAL A 274 -0.47 -20.29 -0.89
C VAL A 274 -0.64 -20.71 0.56
N GLU A 275 -0.21 -19.87 1.50
CA GLU A 275 -0.35 -20.16 2.94
C GLU A 275 -1.81 -20.36 3.35
N THR A 276 -2.70 -19.47 2.90
CA THR A 276 -4.15 -19.57 3.16
C THR A 276 -4.74 -20.87 2.62
N ALA A 277 -4.36 -21.25 1.40
CA ALA A 277 -4.82 -22.50 0.78
C ALA A 277 -4.33 -23.74 1.57
N LEU A 278 -3.09 -23.73 2.06
CA LEU A 278 -2.54 -24.81 2.86
C LEU A 278 -3.23 -24.93 4.22
N TRP A 279 -3.52 -23.82 4.91
CA TRP A 279 -4.31 -23.84 6.14
C TRP A 279 -5.74 -24.36 5.92
N ALA A 280 -6.38 -23.97 4.81
CA ALA A 280 -7.70 -24.48 4.45
C ALA A 280 -7.67 -26.00 4.19
N ALA A 281 -6.68 -26.48 3.45
CA ALA A 281 -6.48 -27.90 3.18
C ALA A 281 -6.19 -28.71 4.46
N LEU A 282 -5.33 -28.18 5.35
CA LEU A 282 -5.05 -28.80 6.65
C LEU A 282 -6.33 -28.98 7.47
N ARG A 283 -7.12 -27.91 7.62
CA ARG A 283 -8.39 -27.94 8.36
C ARG A 283 -9.36 -28.97 7.77
N ALA A 284 -9.51 -28.99 6.45
CA ALA A 284 -10.38 -29.94 5.76
C ALA A 284 -9.95 -31.41 5.96
N LEU A 285 -8.64 -31.68 5.99
CA LEU A 285 -8.12 -33.02 6.28
C LEU A 285 -8.34 -33.44 7.74
N GLU A 286 -8.14 -32.53 8.69
CA GLU A 286 -8.41 -32.79 10.11
C GLU A 286 -9.90 -33.06 10.37
N GLU A 287 -10.79 -32.28 9.76
CA GLU A 287 -12.24 -32.49 9.81
C GLU A 287 -12.64 -33.84 9.18
N ARG A 288 -12.06 -34.19 8.03
CA ARG A 288 -12.27 -35.49 7.38
C ARG A 288 -11.82 -36.65 8.28
N ALA A 289 -10.66 -36.52 8.93
CA ALA A 289 -10.16 -37.54 9.86
C ALA A 289 -11.09 -37.72 11.06
N ALA A 290 -11.53 -36.61 11.67
CA ALA A 290 -12.46 -36.63 12.80
C ALA A 290 -13.81 -37.26 12.43
N MET A 291 -14.35 -36.91 11.25
CA MET A 291 -15.60 -37.47 10.76
C MET A 291 -15.49 -38.97 10.48
N ALA A 292 -14.41 -39.42 9.84
CA ALA A 292 -14.15 -40.83 9.57
C ALA A 292 -14.03 -41.64 10.87
N ARG A 293 -13.30 -41.15 11.88
CA ARG A 293 -13.25 -41.78 13.22
C ARG A 293 -14.63 -41.92 13.86
N ARG A 294 -15.46 -40.88 13.76
CA ARG A 294 -16.83 -40.90 14.30
C ARG A 294 -17.74 -41.90 13.58
N MET A 295 -17.53 -42.11 12.28
CA MET A 295 -18.24 -43.15 11.51
C MET A 295 -17.78 -44.55 11.90
N ALA A 296 -16.46 -44.77 12.03
CA ALA A 296 -15.90 -46.03 12.48
C ALA A 296 -16.46 -46.44 13.86
N GLY A 297 -16.44 -45.54 14.85
CA GLY A 297 -16.98 -45.81 16.19
C GLY A 297 -18.46 -46.20 16.18
N ARG A 298 -19.29 -45.54 15.36
CA ARG A 298 -20.71 -45.90 15.21
C ARG A 298 -20.93 -47.28 14.59
N LEU A 299 -20.11 -47.64 13.59
CA LEU A 299 -20.20 -48.94 12.92
C LEU A 299 -19.66 -50.07 13.79
N HIS A 300 -18.67 -49.80 14.63
CA HIS A 300 -18.19 -50.73 15.64
C HIS A 300 -19.33 -51.10 16.62
N GLY A 301 -20.08 -50.10 17.11
CA GLY A 301 -21.26 -50.31 17.96
C GLY A 301 -22.42 -51.08 17.32
N ARG A 302 -22.43 -51.22 15.97
CA ARG A 302 -23.43 -51.98 15.20
C ARG A 302 -22.92 -53.34 14.68
N GLY A 303 -21.69 -53.74 15.03
CA GLY A 303 -21.10 -55.01 14.59
C GLY A 303 -20.58 -55.04 13.15
N SER A 304 -20.57 -53.91 12.42
CA SER A 304 -20.12 -53.83 11.02
C SER A 304 -18.60 -53.63 10.90
N LYS A 305 -17.83 -54.66 11.29
CA LYS A 305 -16.35 -54.59 11.42
C LYS A 305 -15.61 -54.15 10.15
N ARG A 306 -15.95 -54.70 8.98
CA ARG A 306 -15.28 -54.37 7.71
C ARG A 306 -15.46 -52.90 7.32
N SER A 307 -16.67 -52.37 7.49
CA SER A 307 -16.96 -50.96 7.20
C SER A 307 -16.29 -50.03 8.20
N ALA A 308 -16.25 -50.41 9.50
CA ALA A 308 -15.52 -49.65 10.52
C ALA A 308 -14.03 -49.54 10.18
N ALA A 309 -13.37 -50.66 9.86
CA ALA A 309 -11.95 -50.69 9.48
C ALA A 309 -11.64 -49.81 8.25
N ARG A 310 -12.56 -49.74 7.27
CA ARG A 310 -12.41 -48.83 6.12
C ARG A 310 -12.40 -47.36 6.55
N PHE A 311 -13.27 -46.97 7.47
CA PHE A 311 -13.31 -45.60 7.97
C PHE A 311 -12.11 -45.28 8.89
N GLU A 312 -11.59 -46.25 9.63
CA GLU A 312 -10.32 -46.10 10.37
C GLU A 312 -9.15 -45.83 9.42
N ALA A 313 -8.99 -46.65 8.37
CA ALA A 313 -7.96 -46.45 7.37
C ALA A 313 -8.09 -45.09 6.65
N GLN A 314 -9.32 -44.64 6.38
CA GLN A 314 -9.57 -43.30 5.82
C GLN A 314 -9.17 -42.17 6.77
N ALA A 315 -9.40 -42.34 8.08
CA ALA A 315 -8.98 -41.38 9.07
C ALA A 315 -7.46 -41.29 9.15
N ASP A 316 -6.77 -42.43 9.20
CA ASP A 316 -5.32 -42.48 9.30
C ASP A 316 -4.66 -41.87 8.06
N ALA A 317 -5.17 -42.17 6.86
CA ALA A 317 -4.70 -41.55 5.63
C ALA A 317 -4.85 -40.01 5.63
N ALA A 318 -6.00 -39.50 6.12
CA ALA A 318 -6.23 -38.06 6.21
C ALA A 318 -5.27 -37.39 7.22
N VAL A 319 -4.96 -38.04 8.33
CA VAL A 319 -3.96 -37.57 9.30
C VAL A 319 -2.56 -37.52 8.69
N GLN A 320 -2.15 -38.55 7.95
CA GLN A 320 -0.83 -38.54 7.30
C GLN A 320 -0.72 -37.41 6.27
N GLN A 321 -1.78 -37.15 5.50
CA GLN A 321 -1.81 -36.01 4.57
C GLN A 321 -1.74 -34.66 5.31
N ALA A 322 -2.42 -34.53 6.45
CA ALA A 322 -2.38 -33.32 7.26
C ALA A 322 -0.98 -33.02 7.82
N LEU A 323 -0.21 -34.05 8.19
CA LEU A 323 1.16 -33.88 8.67
C LEU A 323 2.09 -33.28 7.60
N VAL A 324 1.98 -33.73 6.35
CA VAL A 324 2.77 -33.19 5.23
C VAL A 324 2.46 -31.71 5.00
N ILE A 325 1.18 -31.32 5.04
CA ILE A 325 0.78 -29.91 4.89
C ILE A 325 1.31 -29.07 6.06
N ARG A 326 1.27 -29.60 7.28
CA ARG A 326 1.79 -28.91 8.47
C ARG A 326 3.30 -28.66 8.37
N GLU A 327 4.06 -29.63 7.89
CA GLU A 327 5.49 -29.48 7.63
C GLU A 327 5.75 -28.42 6.55
N ALA A 328 4.98 -28.42 5.46
CA ALA A 328 5.07 -27.39 4.44
C ALA A 328 4.81 -25.98 4.99
N LEU A 329 3.78 -25.81 5.84
CA LEU A 329 3.45 -24.54 6.50
C LEU A 329 4.59 -24.00 7.38
N THR A 330 5.40 -24.87 7.99
CA THR A 330 6.55 -24.43 8.79
C THR A 330 7.75 -23.95 7.96
N HIS A 331 7.71 -24.14 6.64
CA HIS A 331 8.81 -23.84 5.71
C HIS A 331 8.41 -22.88 4.58
N ILE A 332 7.26 -22.20 4.69
CA ILE A 332 6.90 -21.15 3.73
C ILE A 332 7.83 -19.97 3.93
N THR A 333 8.73 -19.75 2.97
CA THR A 333 9.58 -18.57 2.90
C THR A 333 8.95 -17.55 1.94
N PRO A 334 8.84 -16.28 2.33
CA PRO A 334 8.41 -15.23 1.41
C PRO A 334 9.32 -15.16 0.19
N LEU A 335 8.74 -14.96 -0.99
CA LEU A 335 9.51 -14.74 -2.23
C LEU A 335 10.39 -13.47 -2.16
N THR A 336 10.13 -12.59 -1.19
CA THR A 336 10.77 -11.28 -1.01
C THR A 336 11.86 -11.26 0.07
N GLU A 337 12.15 -12.37 0.75
CA GLU A 337 13.31 -12.39 1.65
C GLU A 337 14.62 -12.34 0.86
N PRO A 338 15.55 -11.41 1.18
CA PRO A 338 16.88 -11.45 0.58
C PRO A 338 17.56 -12.76 0.96
N ALA A 339 18.21 -13.40 -0.02
CA ALA A 339 19.02 -14.59 0.19
C ALA A 339 20.20 -14.30 1.14
N GLY A 340 19.96 -14.33 2.45
CA GLY A 340 20.98 -13.95 3.43
C GLY A 340 20.57 -13.87 4.90
N GLN A 341 19.33 -14.18 5.29
CA GLN A 341 18.92 -14.20 6.71
C GLN A 341 18.31 -15.53 7.19
N ALA A 342 18.63 -16.64 6.53
CA ALA A 342 18.53 -17.94 7.18
C ALA A 342 19.71 -18.08 8.15
N ARG A 343 19.42 -18.05 9.46
CA ARG A 343 20.37 -18.41 10.53
C ARG A 343 20.84 -19.85 10.41
#